data_AF-A0A4T0UY55-F1
#
_entry.id   AF-A0A4T0UY55-F1
#
_cell.length_a   1.000
_cell.length_b   1.000
_cell.length_c   1.000
_cell.angle_alpha   90.00
_cell.angle_beta   90.00
_cell.angle_gamma   90.00
#
_symmetry.space_group_name_H-M   'P 1'
#
loop_
_entity.id
_entity.type
_entity.pdbx_description
1 polymer ?
#
loop_
_entity_poly.entity_id
_entity_poly.type
_entity_poly.pdbx_seq_one_letter_code
_entity_poly.pdbx_strand_id
1 'polypeptide(L)'
;MSIKIEWDTAVDAGYIHLSDEPVSRTVEVNVNILVDLDEYGVAVGIEVLDGAVEIPFTELVDRFHVHSKVIDFLRLVRPSPTRFLSLTTGTDGTSNRVTSGSRPFALV
;
A
#
# COMPACT_ATOMS: atom_id res chain seq x y z
N MET A 1 10.68 13.80 8.16
CA MET A 1 9.96 12.52 8.07
C MET A 1 8.61 12.75 7.41
N SER A 2 8.57 12.51 6.10
CA SER A 2 7.33 12.43 5.32
C SER A 2 7.02 10.96 5.04
N ILE A 3 5.73 10.57 5.09
CA ILE A 3 5.29 9.23 4.70
C ILE A 3 4.52 9.37 3.40
N LYS A 4 4.88 8.58 2.38
CA LYS A 4 4.26 8.59 1.06
C LYS A 4 4.03 7.17 0.57
N ILE A 5 2.88 6.92 -0.05
CA ILE A 5 2.62 5.68 -0.78
C ILE A 5 2.66 6.01 -2.28
N GLU A 6 3.41 5.21 -3.02
CA GLU A 6 3.35 5.15 -4.48
C GLU A 6 2.82 3.77 -4.86
N TRP A 7 1.80 3.72 -5.72
CA TRP A 7 1.15 2.46 -6.09
C TRP A 7 0.91 2.40 -7.59
N ASP A 8 1.28 1.29 -8.21
CA ASP A 8 0.98 0.96 -9.60
C ASP A 8 -0.16 -0.07 -9.66
N THR A 9 -1.32 0.37 -10.14
CA THR A 9 -2.51 -0.48 -10.25
C THR A 9 -2.47 -1.44 -11.44
N ALA A 10 -1.56 -1.26 -12.40
CA ALA A 10 -1.43 -2.16 -13.55
C ALA A 10 -0.79 -3.49 -13.15
N VAL A 11 0.10 -3.46 -12.17
CA VAL A 11 0.82 -4.64 -11.64
C VAL A 11 0.47 -4.97 -10.20
N ASP A 12 -0.41 -4.19 -9.58
CA ASP A 12 -0.81 -4.27 -8.17
C ASP A 12 0.38 -4.36 -7.20
N ALA A 13 1.33 -3.45 -7.38
CA ALA A 13 2.53 -3.35 -6.57
C ALA A 13 2.80 -1.88 -6.22
N GLY A 14 3.60 -1.64 -5.20
CA GLY A 14 3.90 -0.28 -4.78
C GLY A 14 4.99 -0.18 -3.73
N TYR A 15 5.28 1.06 -3.38
CA TYR A 15 6.32 1.43 -2.44
C TYR A 15 5.77 2.38 -1.38
N ILE A 16 6.08 2.10 -0.13
CA ILE A 16 5.74 2.94 1.02
C ILE A 16 7.04 3.58 1.51
N HIS A 17 7.22 4.87 1.22
CA HIS A 17 8.29 5.68 1.78
C HIS A 17 7.95 6.01 3.23
N LEU A 18 8.83 5.63 4.16
CA LEU A 18 8.66 5.88 5.59
C LEU A 18 9.43 7.13 6.04
N SER A 19 10.52 7.45 5.34
CA SER A 19 11.34 8.63 5.59
C SER A 19 12.12 9.04 4.33
N ASP A 20 12.82 10.18 4.43
CA ASP A 20 13.71 10.69 3.37
C ASP A 20 15.18 10.26 3.59
N GLU A 21 15.44 9.42 4.60
CA GLU A 21 16.79 8.91 4.91
C GLU A 21 17.29 7.93 3.84
N PRO A 22 18.61 7.88 3.59
CA PRO A 22 19.18 7.03 2.54
C PRO A 22 19.06 5.53 2.86
N VAL A 23 18.77 4.74 1.82
CA VAL A 23 18.78 3.28 1.91
C VAL A 23 20.22 2.78 2.00
N SER A 24 20.53 2.05 3.07
CA SER A 24 21.81 1.36 3.24
C SER A 24 21.73 -0.08 2.75
N ARG A 25 20.64 -0.78 3.05
CA ARG A 25 20.39 -2.16 2.60
C ARG A 25 18.91 -2.50 2.52
N THR A 26 18.60 -3.49 1.69
CA THR A 26 17.25 -4.06 1.56
C THR A 26 17.23 -5.47 2.14
N VAL A 27 16.16 -5.81 2.85
CA VAL A 27 15.93 -7.13 3.43
C VAL A 27 14.64 -7.71 2.87
N GLU A 28 14.73 -8.89 2.27
CA GLU A 28 13.55 -9.68 1.91
C GLU A 28 12.93 -10.26 3.20
N VAL A 29 11.68 -9.88 3.45
CA VAL A 29 10.90 -10.46 4.56
C VAL A 29 10.19 -11.70 4.08
N ASN A 30 9.60 -11.62 2.88
CA ASN A 30 9.06 -12.74 2.13
C ASN A 30 9.05 -12.38 0.63
N VAL A 31 8.58 -13.32 -0.19
CA VAL A 31 8.55 -13.19 -1.66
C VAL A 31 7.81 -11.96 -2.19
N ASN A 32 6.92 -11.35 -1.39
CA ASN A 32 6.10 -10.21 -1.78
C ASN A 32 6.45 -8.91 -1.05
N ILE A 33 7.34 -8.95 -0.04
CA ILE A 33 7.63 -7.82 0.84
C ILE A 33 9.14 -7.66 1.04
N LEU A 34 9.66 -6.51 0.65
CA LEU A 34 11.02 -6.08 0.93
C LEU A 34 11.01 -4.84 1.83
N VAL A 35 12.02 -4.73 2.68
CA VAL A 35 12.17 -3.62 3.62
C VAL A 35 13.52 -2.96 3.39
N ASP A 36 13.48 -1.67 3.14
CA ASP A 36 14.66 -0.83 3.04
C ASP A 36 15.04 -0.28 4.41
N LEU A 37 16.31 -0.44 4.76
CA LEU A 37 16.89 -0.05 6.04
C LEU A 37 18.00 0.99 5.81
N ASP A 38 18.09 1.96 6.72
CA ASP A 38 19.24 2.86 6.82
C ASP A 38 20.47 2.18 7.46
N GLU A 39 21.55 2.94 7.62
CA GLU A 39 22.80 2.46 8.22
C GLU A 39 22.67 2.02 9.68
N TYR A 40 21.62 2.48 10.38
CA TYR A 40 21.31 2.15 11.77
C TYR A 40 20.33 0.98 11.89
N GLY A 41 19.83 0.44 10.78
CA GLY A 41 18.84 -0.63 10.75
C GLY A 41 17.40 -0.16 11.03
N VAL A 42 17.13 1.13 10.83
CA VAL A 42 15.78 1.71 10.88
C VAL A 42 15.10 1.54 9.53
N ALA A 43 13.83 1.14 9.53
CA ALA A 43 13.04 1.01 8.32
C ALA A 43 12.74 2.38 7.70
N VAL A 44 13.22 2.59 6.47
CA VAL A 44 13.05 3.83 5.70
C VAL A 44 12.11 3.67 4.51
N GLY A 45 11.86 2.44 4.09
CA GLY A 45 10.89 2.12 3.04
C GLY A 45 10.42 0.66 3.05
N ILE A 46 9.26 0.41 2.43
CA ILE A 46 8.70 -0.92 2.26
C ILE A 46 8.26 -1.07 0.81
N GLU A 47 8.78 -2.08 0.12
CA GLU A 47 8.37 -2.45 -1.22
C GLU A 47 7.39 -3.63 -1.15
N VAL A 48 6.24 -3.47 -1.78
CA VAL A 48 5.15 -4.45 -1.83
C VAL A 48 4.98 -4.88 -3.28
N LEU A 49 5.31 -6.13 -3.56
CA LEU A 49 5.27 -6.69 -4.92
C LEU A 49 3.91 -7.27 -5.31
N ASP A 50 3.00 -7.44 -4.33
CA ASP A 50 1.63 -7.92 -4.53
C ASP A 50 0.69 -7.26 -3.50
N GLY A 51 -0.25 -6.45 -3.99
CA GLY A 51 -1.22 -5.69 -3.19
C GLY A 51 -2.31 -6.52 -2.53
N ALA A 52 -2.51 -7.76 -2.97
CA ALA A 52 -3.43 -8.68 -2.35
C ALA A 52 -2.84 -9.32 -1.07
N VAL A 53 -1.54 -9.15 -0.83
CA VAL A 53 -0.84 -9.78 0.31
C VAL A 53 -1.00 -8.95 1.58
N GLU A 54 -1.26 -9.64 2.68
CA GLU A 54 -1.22 -9.02 4.00
C GLU A 54 0.23 -8.68 4.36
N ILE A 55 0.48 -7.40 4.61
CA ILE A 55 1.78 -6.96 5.11
C ILE A 55 1.95 -7.54 6.53
N PRO A 56 3.03 -8.30 6.81
CA PRO A 56 3.23 -8.96 8.10
C PRO A 56 3.71 -7.95 9.17
N PHE A 57 2.85 -7.01 9.56
CA PHE A 57 3.20 -5.87 10.41
C PHE A 57 3.84 -6.26 11.74
N THR A 58 3.35 -7.32 12.39
CA THR A 58 3.92 -7.78 13.65
C THR A 58 5.38 -8.19 13.46
N GLU A 59 5.66 -8.95 12.41
CA GLU A 59 7.02 -9.37 12.08
C GLU A 59 7.91 -8.17 11.71
N LEU A 60 7.39 -7.19 10.97
CA LEU A 60 8.13 -5.97 10.62
C LEU A 60 8.54 -5.16 11.86
N VAL A 61 7.62 -4.98 12.81
CA VAL A 61 7.86 -4.21 14.04
C VAL A 61 8.76 -4.97 15.00
N ASP A 62 8.68 -6.31 15.04
CA ASP A 62 9.52 -7.14 15.90
C ASP A 62 10.96 -7.26 15.37
N ARG A 63 11.14 -7.29 14.04
CA ARG A 63 12.45 -7.50 13.40
C ARG A 63 13.23 -6.21 13.15
N PHE A 64 12.55 -5.09 12.94
CA PHE A 64 13.19 -3.84 12.50
C PHE A 64 12.86 -2.68 13.44
N HIS A 65 13.76 -1.70 13.50
CA HIS A 65 13.46 -0.46 14.20
C HIS A 65 12.52 0.37 13.32
N VAL A 66 11.31 0.61 13.82
CA VAL A 66 10.28 1.37 13.11
C VAL A 66 9.92 2.60 13.95
N HIS A 67 9.93 3.78 13.34
CA HIS A 67 9.57 5.00 14.03
C HIS A 67 8.10 4.96 14.50
N SER A 68 7.79 5.53 15.66
CA SER A 68 6.43 5.48 16.26
C SER A 68 5.32 5.96 15.32
N LYS A 69 5.54 7.06 14.60
CA LYS A 69 4.62 7.57 13.57
C LYS A 69 4.36 6.61 12.41
N VAL A 70 5.36 5.80 12.06
CA VAL A 70 5.19 4.76 11.04
C VAL A 70 4.31 3.65 11.60
N ILE A 71 4.47 3.25 12.86
CA ILE A 71 3.59 2.26 13.50
C ILE A 71 2.12 2.71 13.46
N ASP A 72 1.86 3.99 13.74
CA ASP A 72 0.50 4.55 13.67
C ASP A 72 -0.07 4.53 12.24
N PHE A 73 0.75 4.88 11.25
CA PHE A 73 0.37 4.82 9.84
C PHE A 73 0.11 3.39 9.37
N LEU A 74 0.99 2.46 9.72
CA LEU A 74 0.91 1.04 9.40
C LEU A 74 -0.35 0.40 10.01
N ARG A 75 -0.78 0.84 11.20
CA ARG A 75 -2.07 0.44 11.79
C ARG A 75 -3.27 0.94 10.99
N LEU A 76 -3.18 2.10 10.35
CA LEU A 76 -4.26 2.70 9.58
C LEU A 76 -4.48 2.01 8.23
N VAL A 77 -3.41 1.52 7.60
CA VAL A 77 -3.48 0.84 6.29
C VAL A 77 -3.87 -0.65 6.38
N ARG A 78 -4.12 -1.17 7.58
CA ARG A 78 -4.58 -2.55 7.80
C ARG A 78 -6.04 -2.73 7.36
N PRO A 79 -6.40 -3.87 6.72
CA PRO A 79 -5.57 -5.08 6.53
C PRO A 79 -4.65 -5.06 5.30
N SER A 80 -4.86 -4.15 4.34
CA SER A 80 -4.08 -4.10 3.08
C SER A 80 -4.01 -2.67 2.53
N PRO A 81 -2.88 -2.22 1.96
CA PRO A 81 -2.74 -0.89 1.36
C PRO A 81 -3.77 -0.60 0.27
N THR A 82 -4.06 -1.56 -0.61
CA THR A 82 -5.05 -1.43 -1.69
C THR A 82 -6.45 -1.10 -1.15
N ARG A 83 -6.82 -1.68 -0.01
CA ARG A 83 -8.10 -1.39 0.67
C ARG A 83 -8.12 0.00 1.30
N PHE A 84 -7.01 0.43 1.87
CA PHE A 84 -6.87 1.79 2.39
C PHE A 84 -6.98 2.83 1.27
N LEU A 85 -6.24 2.63 0.17
CA LEU A 85 -6.32 3.48 -1.01
C LEU A 85 -7.75 3.51 -1.57
N SER A 86 -8.41 2.35 -1.73
CA SER A 86 -9.81 2.29 -2.16
C SER A 86 -10.78 3.04 -1.24
N LEU A 87 -10.50 3.15 0.06
CA LEU A 87 -11.32 3.90 1.02
C LEU A 87 -11.03 5.41 0.98
N THR A 88 -9.79 5.81 0.73
CA THR A 88 -9.39 7.23 0.64
C THR A 88 -9.68 7.85 -0.73
N THR A 89 -9.66 7.06 -1.81
CA THR A 89 -9.95 7.51 -3.18
C THR A 89 -11.46 7.58 -3.47
N GLY A 90 -12.31 7.07 -2.57
CA GLY A 90 -13.77 7.08 -2.71
C GLY A 90 -14.47 8.42 -2.49
N THR A 91 -13.75 9.53 -2.24
CA THR A 91 -14.38 10.83 -1.96
C THR A 91 -14.39 11.80 -3.14
N ASP A 92 -13.72 11.55 -4.25
CA ASP A 92 -13.82 12.42 -5.44
C ASP A 92 -13.94 11.61 -6.74
N GLY A 93 -15.18 11.49 -7.23
CA GLY A 93 -15.45 10.77 -8.46
C GLY A 93 -16.91 10.84 -8.90
N THR A 94 -17.38 12.02 -9.26
CA THR A 94 -18.58 12.17 -10.10
C THR A 94 -18.39 11.33 -11.36
N SER A 95 -19.12 10.21 -11.50
CA SER A 95 -19.21 9.52 -12.78
C SER A 95 -20.65 9.52 -13.27
N ASN A 96 -20.82 10.30 -14.33
CA ASN A 96 -22.01 10.50 -15.13
C ASN A 96 -22.56 9.15 -15.60
N ARG A 97 -23.79 8.82 -15.19
CA ARG A 97 -24.47 7.60 -15.64
C ARG A 97 -24.95 7.78 -17.08
N VAL A 98 -24.06 7.51 -18.05
CA VAL A 98 -24.45 7.23 -19.43
C VAL A 98 -24.45 5.71 -19.60
N THR A 99 -25.64 5.11 -19.57
CA THR A 99 -25.87 3.77 -20.12
C THR A 99 -26.94 3.88 -21.19
N SER A 100 -26.50 4.13 -22.42
CA SER A 100 -27.26 3.91 -23.64
C SER A 100 -27.05 2.46 -24.10
N GLY A 101 -28.11 1.78 -24.53
CA GLY A 101 -27.99 0.56 -25.34
C GLY A 101 -28.89 -0.63 -25.00
N SER A 102 -30.19 -0.47 -25.28
CA SER A 102 -31.14 -1.45 -25.85
C SER A 102 -30.92 -2.96 -25.75
N ARG A 103 -31.98 -3.66 -25.28
CA ARG A 103 -32.56 -4.82 -26.00
C ARG A 103 -34.10 -4.82 -25.90
N PRO A 104 -34.83 -5.16 -26.98
CA PRO A 104 -36.30 -5.20 -27.01
C PRO A 104 -36.87 -6.61 -26.76
N PHE A 105 -38.21 -6.67 -26.63
CA PHE A 105 -39.12 -7.84 -26.63
C PHE A 105 -39.27 -8.67 -25.34
N ALA A 106 -40.47 -8.66 -24.74
CA ALA A 106 -41.51 -9.64 -25.06
C ALA A 106 -42.90 -9.21 -24.51
N LEU A 107 -43.91 -9.46 -25.35
CA LEU A 107 -45.34 -9.32 -25.14
C LEU A 107 -45.88 -10.58 -24.43
N VAL A 108 -46.66 -10.45 -23.36
CA VAL A 108 -47.93 -11.19 -23.11
C VAL A 108 -48.79 -10.36 -22.17
#